data_AF-A0A4Y8QAB4-F1
#
_entry.id   AF-A0A4Y8QAB4-F1
#
_cell.length_a   1.000
_cell.length_b   1.000
_cell.length_c   1.000
_cell.angle_alpha   90.00
_cell.angle_beta   90.00
_cell.angle_gamma   90.00
#
_symmetry.space_group_name_H-M   'P 1'
#
loop_
_entity.id
_entity.type
_entity.pdbx_description
1 polymer ?
#
loop_
_entity_poly.entity_id
_entity_poly.type
_entity_poly.pdbx_seq_one_letter_code
_entity_poly.pdbx_strand_id
1 'polypeptide(L)'
;MEFILKLHEVYIQIINLDPATKFIITFLIGLGAFLYKTFLNLYSENDKQTQPIKIKEGELLAKLEAAIAIYEKGTKDLIAQDKLVEKLGECYCYLSTEHKQKVRLFYENRSDSTLATLRKLTCDRVDQISTFGEKPLLIDQISSYIKKICRPLAPLISISILLILIAVNYSTYLQENSFWGKLNVTASWTSGMLSLVLSLSMINILIENRWIRGLGFKPWAYITIIILCPLIAYLIQPQLTAFAAIVQIGFMITLSKSRNSA
;
A
#
# COMPACT_ATOMS: atom_id res chain seq x y z
N MET A 1 6.96 -25.39 34.88
CA MET A 1 6.40 -25.07 36.20
C MET A 1 6.42 -23.57 36.47
N GLU A 2 7.55 -22.89 36.25
CA GLU A 2 7.72 -21.44 36.45
C GLU A 2 6.77 -20.56 35.60
N PHE A 3 6.50 -20.94 34.35
CA PHE A 3 5.56 -20.21 33.48
C PHE A 3 4.10 -20.26 33.99
N ILE A 4 3.71 -21.38 34.60
CA ILE A 4 2.35 -21.57 35.14
C ILE A 4 2.15 -20.73 36.41
N LEU A 5 3.18 -20.64 37.25
CA LEU A 5 3.19 -19.75 38.41
C LEU A 5 3.09 -18.28 38.01
N LYS A 6 3.85 -17.83 37.00
CA LYS A 6 3.77 -16.46 36.47
C LYS A 6 2.39 -16.14 35.88
N LEU A 7 1.76 -17.10 35.18
CA LEU A 7 0.39 -16.93 34.68
C LEU A 7 -0.63 -16.81 35.81
N HIS A 8 -0.45 -17.57 36.90
CA HIS A 8 -1.32 -17.50 38.06
C HIS A 8 -1.19 -16.17 38.81
N GLU A 9 0.02 -15.64 38.96
CA GLU A 9 0.26 -14.32 39.54
C GLU A 9 -0.37 -13.20 38.70
N VAL A 10 -0.21 -13.24 37.38
CA VAL A 10 -0.86 -12.30 36.45
C VAL A 10 -2.39 -12.39 36.57
N TYR A 11 -2.94 -13.60 36.70
CA TYR A 11 -4.37 -13.81 36.88
C TYR A 11 -4.90 -13.18 38.18
N ILE A 12 -4.20 -13.37 39.30
CA ILE A 12 -4.56 -12.76 40.59
C ILE A 12 -4.49 -11.23 40.50
N GLN A 13 -3.46 -10.68 39.85
CA GLN A 13 -3.36 -9.24 39.61
C GLN A 13 -4.53 -8.71 38.79
N ILE A 14 -4.96 -9.42 37.74
CA ILE A 14 -6.12 -9.03 36.92
C ILE A 14 -7.42 -9.07 37.74
N ILE A 15 -7.60 -10.04 38.63
CA ILE A 15 -8.77 -10.12 39.53
C ILE A 15 -8.80 -8.96 40.52
N ASN A 16 -7.65 -8.46 40.94
CA ASN A 16 -7.58 -7.36 41.91
C ASN A 16 -7.76 -5.96 41.27
N LEU A 17 -7.88 -5.87 39.94
CA LEU A 17 -8.15 -4.60 39.27
C LEU A 17 -9.58 -4.09 39.51
N ASP A 18 -9.71 -2.76 39.51
CA ASP A 18 -11.01 -2.08 39.53
C ASP A 18 -11.91 -2.53 38.36
N PRO A 19 -13.25 -2.65 38.56
CA PRO A 19 -14.16 -3.08 37.51
C PRO A 19 -14.08 -2.25 36.22
N ALA A 20 -13.82 -0.93 36.32
CA ALA A 20 -13.67 -0.08 35.14
C ALA A 20 -12.42 -0.45 34.33
N THR A 21 -11.30 -0.69 35.02
CA THR A 21 -10.04 -1.11 34.39
C THR A 21 -10.17 -2.48 33.73
N LYS A 22 -10.85 -3.44 34.39
CA LYS A 22 -11.14 -4.76 33.79
C LYS A 22 -11.96 -4.62 32.51
N PHE A 23 -13.03 -3.81 32.54
CA PHE A 23 -13.85 -3.56 31.36
C PHE A 23 -13.03 -3.00 30.20
N ILE A 24 -12.16 -2.01 30.45
CA ILE A 24 -11.30 -1.42 29.43
C ILE A 24 -10.34 -2.45 28.83
N ILE A 25 -9.68 -3.25 29.67
CA ILE A 25 -8.74 -4.28 29.20
C ILE A 25 -9.46 -5.34 28.37
N THR A 26 -10.60 -5.85 28.85
CA THR A 26 -11.40 -6.84 28.11
C THR A 26 -11.92 -6.26 26.80
N PHE A 27 -12.36 -5.00 26.79
CA PHE A 27 -12.79 -4.30 25.58
C PHE A 27 -11.64 -4.18 24.56
N LEU A 28 -10.44 -3.76 24.98
CA LEU A 28 -9.29 -3.64 24.10
C LEU A 28 -8.85 -5.00 23.51
N ILE A 29 -8.82 -6.05 24.34
CA ILE A 29 -8.50 -7.41 23.87
C ILE A 29 -9.57 -7.91 22.89
N GLY A 30 -10.85 -7.73 23.22
CA GLY A 30 -11.97 -8.13 22.37
C GLY A 30 -11.96 -7.39 21.04
N LEU A 31 -11.74 -6.07 21.05
CA LEU A 31 -11.61 -5.25 19.85
C LEU A 31 -10.40 -5.68 19.00
N GLY A 32 -9.25 -5.91 19.63
CA GLY A 32 -8.04 -6.38 18.94
C GLY A 32 -8.26 -7.74 18.26
N ALA A 33 -8.86 -8.70 18.94
CA ALA A 33 -9.19 -10.00 18.38
C ALA A 33 -10.21 -9.90 17.22
N PHE A 34 -11.23 -9.05 17.38
CA PHE A 34 -12.23 -8.79 16.35
C PHE A 34 -11.61 -8.16 15.09
N LEU A 35 -10.78 -7.12 15.26
CA LEU A 35 -10.08 -6.46 14.15
C LEU A 35 -9.10 -7.41 13.46
N TYR A 36 -8.33 -8.18 14.22
CA TYR A 36 -7.43 -9.20 13.66
C TYR A 36 -8.19 -10.20 12.77
N LYS A 37 -9.31 -10.73 13.26
CA LYS A 37 -10.16 -11.66 12.49
C LYS A 37 -10.72 -11.00 11.24
N THR A 38 -11.15 -9.74 11.35
CA THR A 38 -11.68 -8.96 10.23
C THR A 38 -10.63 -8.76 9.13
N PHE A 39 -9.42 -8.35 9.49
CA PHE A 39 -8.32 -8.21 8.54
C PHE A 39 -7.90 -9.54 7.93
N LEU A 40 -7.85 -10.61 8.72
CA LEU A 40 -7.54 -11.95 8.22
C LEU A 40 -8.55 -12.40 7.15
N ASN A 41 -9.84 -12.17 7.40
CA ASN A 41 -10.90 -12.49 6.44
C ASN A 41 -10.78 -11.65 5.16
N LEU A 42 -10.55 -10.34 5.29
CA LEU A 42 -10.36 -9.43 4.16
C LEU A 42 -9.21 -9.89 3.25
N TYR A 43 -8.05 -10.24 3.85
CA TYR A 43 -6.93 -10.76 3.08
C TYR A 43 -7.24 -12.10 2.43
N SER A 44 -7.90 -13.01 3.16
CA SER A 44 -8.27 -14.31 2.58
C SER A 44 -9.26 -14.18 1.42
N GLU A 45 -10.17 -13.21 1.47
CA GLU A 45 -11.13 -12.96 0.40
C GLU A 45 -10.45 -12.31 -0.81
N ASN A 46 -9.58 -11.32 -0.57
CA ASN A 46 -8.77 -10.72 -1.63
C ASN A 46 -7.85 -11.74 -2.30
N ASP A 47 -7.25 -12.66 -1.55
CA ASP A 47 -6.43 -13.73 -2.12
C ASP A 47 -7.29 -14.67 -3.00
N LYS A 48 -8.52 -15.03 -2.57
CA LYS A 48 -9.47 -15.82 -3.38
C LYS A 48 -9.88 -15.11 -4.67
N GLN A 49 -10.07 -13.80 -4.63
CA GLN A 49 -10.44 -13.01 -5.81
C GLN A 49 -9.27 -12.79 -6.78
N THR A 50 -8.05 -12.65 -6.26
CA THR A 50 -6.86 -12.37 -7.09
C THR A 50 -6.23 -13.62 -7.69
N GLN A 51 -6.37 -14.78 -7.05
CA GLN A 51 -5.85 -16.05 -7.55
C GLN A 51 -6.31 -16.41 -8.98
N PRO A 52 -7.61 -16.36 -9.34
CA PRO A 52 -8.04 -16.69 -10.71
C PRO A 52 -7.48 -15.70 -11.74
N ILE A 53 -7.32 -14.43 -11.37
CA ILE A 53 -6.72 -13.41 -12.25
C ILE A 53 -5.26 -13.75 -12.52
N LYS A 54 -4.49 -14.13 -11.49
CA LYS A 54 -3.09 -14.54 -11.63
C LYS A 54 -2.92 -15.81 -12.45
N ILE A 55 -3.80 -16.80 -12.26
CA ILE A 55 -3.79 -18.02 -13.07
C ILE A 55 -4.04 -17.69 -14.55
N LYS A 56 -5.04 -16.84 -14.82
CA LYS A 56 -5.34 -16.40 -16.18
C LYS A 56 -4.22 -15.57 -16.80
N GLU A 57 -3.58 -14.69 -16.01
CA GLU A 57 -2.37 -13.96 -16.41
C GLU A 57 -1.26 -14.94 -16.82
N GLY A 58 -0.97 -15.95 -16.00
CA GLY A 58 0.03 -16.98 -16.29
C GLY A 58 -0.26 -17.77 -17.56
N GLU A 59 -1.50 -18.22 -17.75
CA GLU A 59 -1.91 -18.97 -18.95
C GLU A 59 -1.71 -18.14 -20.23
N LEU A 60 -2.12 -16.86 -20.20
CA LEU A 60 -1.98 -15.96 -21.34
C LEU A 60 -0.52 -15.62 -21.63
N LEU A 61 0.29 -15.38 -20.59
CA LEU A 61 1.71 -15.12 -20.75
C LEU A 61 2.47 -16.34 -21.31
N ALA A 62 2.14 -17.56 -20.87
CA ALA A 62 2.72 -18.78 -21.43
C ALA A 62 2.34 -18.97 -22.91
N LYS A 63 1.08 -18.68 -23.28
CA LYS A 63 0.63 -18.67 -24.68
C LYS A 63 1.37 -17.61 -25.50
N LEU A 64 1.60 -16.43 -24.93
CA LEU A 64 2.35 -15.36 -25.58
C LEU A 64 3.82 -15.75 -25.78
N GLU A 65 4.46 -16.33 -24.77
CA GLU A 65 5.83 -16.83 -24.87
C GLU A 65 5.96 -17.87 -26.00
N ALA A 66 5.04 -18.83 -26.05
CA ALA A 66 5.00 -19.83 -27.12
C ALA A 66 4.80 -19.18 -28.50
N ALA A 67 3.91 -18.20 -28.62
CA ALA A 67 3.67 -17.48 -29.86
C ALA A 67 4.93 -16.70 -30.33
N ILE A 68 5.63 -16.04 -29.41
CA ILE A 68 6.90 -15.35 -29.72
C ILE A 68 7.96 -16.36 -30.17
N ALA A 69 8.11 -17.49 -29.45
CA ALA A 69 9.09 -18.51 -29.79
C ALA A 69 8.82 -19.18 -31.16
N ILE A 70 7.56 -19.41 -31.49
CA ILE A 70 7.14 -19.94 -32.80
C ILE A 70 7.46 -18.93 -33.90
N TYR A 71 7.14 -17.65 -33.70
CA TYR A 71 7.42 -16.59 -34.68
C TYR A 71 8.94 -16.41 -34.90
N GLU A 72 9.75 -16.43 -33.83
CA GLU A 72 11.20 -16.27 -33.93
C GLU A 72 11.90 -17.43 -34.66
N LYS A 73 11.41 -18.66 -34.49
CA LYS A 73 11.98 -19.87 -35.11
C LYS A 73 11.35 -20.26 -36.45
N GLY A 74 10.17 -19.73 -36.76
CA GLY A 74 9.40 -20.06 -37.96
C GLY A 74 9.74 -19.20 -39.17
N THR A 75 8.99 -19.40 -40.25
CA THR A 75 8.96 -18.47 -41.39
C THR A 75 8.28 -17.19 -40.93
N LYS A 76 9.02 -16.08 -40.83
CA LYS A 76 8.53 -14.74 -40.44
C LYS A 76 7.67 -14.10 -41.55
N ASP A 77 6.68 -14.84 -42.03
CA ASP A 77 5.74 -14.36 -43.04
C ASP A 77 4.65 -13.48 -42.40
N LEU A 78 3.87 -12.80 -43.25
CA LEU A 78 2.78 -11.92 -42.82
C LEU A 78 1.75 -12.69 -41.97
N ILE A 79 1.50 -13.96 -42.28
CA ILE A 79 0.55 -14.80 -41.55
C ILE A 79 1.04 -15.08 -40.12
N ALA A 80 2.33 -15.40 -39.94
CA ALA A 80 2.92 -15.58 -38.62
C ALA A 80 2.95 -14.25 -37.84
N GLN A 81 3.19 -13.14 -38.52
CA GLN A 81 3.15 -11.81 -37.92
C GLN A 81 1.74 -11.45 -37.43
N ASP A 82 0.70 -11.69 -38.22
CA ASP A 82 -0.69 -11.42 -37.85
C ASP A 82 -1.11 -12.28 -36.65
N LYS A 83 -0.75 -13.56 -36.64
CA LYS A 83 -0.98 -14.45 -35.49
C LYS A 83 -0.29 -13.95 -34.21
N LEU A 84 0.93 -13.43 -34.31
CA LEU A 84 1.65 -12.85 -33.18
C LEU A 84 0.95 -11.59 -32.67
N VAL A 85 0.49 -10.71 -33.57
CA VAL A 85 -0.25 -9.49 -33.22
C VAL A 85 -1.58 -9.82 -32.54
N GLU A 86 -2.32 -10.80 -33.05
CA GLU A 86 -3.55 -11.28 -32.43
C GLU A 86 -3.29 -11.74 -30.98
N LYS A 87 -2.26 -12.57 -30.76
CA LYS A 87 -1.89 -13.04 -29.41
C LYS A 87 -1.42 -11.93 -28.48
N LEU A 88 -0.68 -10.95 -29.00
CA LEU A 88 -0.32 -9.74 -28.24
C LEU A 88 -1.56 -8.94 -27.83
N GLY A 89 -2.56 -8.85 -28.72
CA GLY A 89 -3.84 -8.20 -28.47
C GLY A 89 -4.67 -8.90 -27.38
N GLU A 90 -4.81 -10.23 -27.47
CA GLU A 90 -5.52 -11.06 -26.47
C GLU A 90 -4.91 -10.89 -25.07
N CYS A 91 -3.58 -10.86 -24.97
CA CYS A 91 -2.87 -10.76 -23.70
C CYS A 91 -2.84 -9.32 -23.14
N TYR A 92 -3.12 -8.31 -23.97
CA TYR A 92 -2.84 -6.91 -23.67
C TYR A 92 -3.43 -6.42 -22.35
N CYS A 93 -4.65 -6.83 -22.02
CA CYS A 93 -5.33 -6.40 -20.78
C CYS A 93 -4.61 -6.88 -19.51
N TYR A 94 -3.95 -8.03 -19.58
CA TYR A 94 -3.30 -8.71 -18.47
C TYR A 94 -1.81 -8.37 -18.33
N LEU A 95 -1.24 -7.67 -19.31
CA LEU A 95 0.16 -7.25 -19.30
C LEU A 95 0.42 -6.10 -18.31
N SER A 96 1.60 -6.13 -17.67
CA SER A 96 2.10 -5.00 -16.87
C SER A 96 2.39 -3.79 -17.76
N THR A 97 2.51 -2.61 -17.15
CA THR A 97 2.79 -1.36 -17.88
C THR A 97 4.06 -1.45 -18.72
N GLU A 98 5.10 -2.11 -18.21
CA GLU A 98 6.36 -2.32 -18.92
C GLU A 98 6.18 -3.21 -20.15
N HIS A 99 5.48 -4.34 -20.02
CA HIS A 99 5.14 -5.22 -21.13
C HIS A 99 4.31 -4.45 -22.18
N LYS A 100 3.29 -3.71 -21.76
CA LYS A 100 2.44 -2.89 -22.65
C LYS A 100 3.25 -1.88 -23.46
N GLN A 101 4.27 -1.25 -22.86
CA GLN A 101 5.16 -0.34 -23.58
C GLN A 101 5.96 -1.08 -24.66
N LYS A 102 6.48 -2.27 -24.35
CA LYS A 102 7.22 -3.09 -25.33
C LYS A 102 6.32 -3.62 -26.45
N VAL A 103 5.08 -3.99 -26.15
CA VAL A 103 4.09 -4.35 -27.18
C VAL A 103 3.82 -3.17 -28.12
N ARG A 104 3.62 -1.95 -27.60
CA ARG A 104 3.43 -0.75 -28.44
C ARG A 104 4.64 -0.47 -29.32
N LEU A 105 5.85 -0.53 -28.76
CA LEU A 105 7.09 -0.36 -29.52
C LEU A 105 7.24 -1.42 -30.61
N PHE A 106 6.79 -2.65 -30.36
CA PHE A 106 6.78 -3.70 -31.38
C PHE A 106 5.75 -3.39 -32.48
N TYR A 107 4.58 -2.85 -32.13
CA TYR A 107 3.58 -2.42 -33.12
C TYR A 107 4.08 -1.30 -34.03
N GLU A 108 4.85 -0.36 -33.48
CA GLU A 108 5.44 0.75 -34.23
C GLU A 108 6.57 0.31 -35.15
N ASN A 109 7.51 -0.50 -34.64
CA ASN A 109 8.80 -0.68 -35.32
C ASN A 109 9.02 -2.10 -35.88
N ARG A 110 8.18 -3.07 -35.49
CA ARG A 110 8.32 -4.50 -35.86
C ARG A 110 9.73 -5.08 -35.67
N SER A 111 10.48 -4.52 -34.71
CA SER A 111 11.89 -4.84 -34.52
C SER A 111 12.07 -6.15 -33.74
N ASP A 112 12.91 -7.04 -34.26
CA ASP A 112 13.35 -8.26 -33.59
C ASP A 112 13.96 -7.98 -32.20
N SER A 113 14.67 -6.86 -32.04
CA SER A 113 15.25 -6.45 -30.75
C SER A 113 14.19 -6.16 -29.68
N THR A 114 13.07 -5.57 -30.09
CA THR A 114 11.95 -5.26 -29.20
C THR A 114 11.21 -6.54 -28.83
N LEU A 115 11.06 -7.45 -29.79
CA LEU A 115 10.47 -8.76 -29.57
C LEU A 115 11.32 -9.62 -28.62
N ALA A 116 12.64 -9.65 -28.79
CA ALA A 116 13.55 -10.37 -27.90
C ALA A 116 13.49 -9.83 -26.45
N THR A 117 13.38 -8.50 -26.30
CA THR A 117 13.19 -7.87 -24.98
C THR A 117 11.85 -8.26 -24.37
N LEU A 118 10.77 -8.23 -25.16
CA LEU A 118 9.44 -8.64 -24.72
C LEU A 118 9.41 -10.12 -24.33
N ARG A 119 10.09 -10.98 -25.10
CA ARG A 119 10.24 -12.41 -24.80
C ARG A 119 10.91 -12.60 -23.45
N LYS A 120 12.05 -11.95 -23.22
CA LYS A 120 12.77 -12.04 -21.94
C LYS A 120 11.88 -11.64 -20.76
N LEU A 121 11.22 -10.49 -20.85
CA LEU A 121 10.29 -10.02 -19.82
C LEU A 121 9.14 -11.02 -19.58
N THR A 122 8.62 -11.60 -20.66
CA THR A 122 7.54 -12.59 -20.59
C THR A 122 8.02 -13.88 -19.93
N CYS A 123 9.18 -14.43 -20.31
CA CYS A 123 9.78 -15.61 -19.69
C CYS A 123 10.02 -15.38 -18.19
N ASP A 124 10.68 -14.27 -17.83
CA ASP A 124 10.95 -13.92 -16.42
C ASP A 124 9.65 -13.87 -15.60
N ARG A 125 8.55 -13.44 -16.23
CA ARG A 125 7.24 -13.36 -15.58
C ARG A 125 6.51 -14.70 -15.53
N VAL A 126 6.60 -15.52 -16.58
CA VAL A 126 6.05 -16.88 -16.62
C VAL A 126 6.73 -17.74 -15.57
N ASP A 127 8.06 -17.66 -15.44
CA ASP A 127 8.82 -18.41 -14.43
C ASP A 127 8.42 -18.02 -12.99
N GLN A 128 8.05 -16.76 -12.76
CA GLN A 128 7.49 -16.34 -11.47
C GLN A 128 6.10 -16.93 -11.20
N ILE A 129 5.29 -17.19 -12.24
CA ILE A 129 3.92 -17.67 -12.12
C ILE A 129 3.83 -19.21 -12.21
N SER A 130 4.77 -19.89 -12.88
CA SER A 130 4.79 -21.35 -13.02
C SER A 130 4.98 -22.09 -11.68
N THR A 131 5.56 -21.41 -10.69
CA THR A 131 5.70 -21.90 -9.31
C THR A 131 4.38 -22.06 -8.55
N PHE A 132 3.23 -21.61 -9.08
CA PHE A 132 1.93 -21.73 -8.40
C PHE A 132 1.39 -23.18 -8.31
N GLY A 133 1.93 -24.13 -9.09
CA GLY A 133 1.50 -25.53 -9.11
C GLY A 133 2.52 -26.53 -8.56
N GLU A 134 3.77 -26.12 -8.37
CA GLU A 134 4.79 -26.97 -7.76
C GLU A 134 4.53 -27.07 -6.26
N LYS A 135 4.68 -28.27 -5.67
CA LYS A 135 4.59 -28.41 -4.21
C LYS A 135 5.69 -27.55 -3.60
N PRO A 136 5.36 -26.45 -2.90
CA PRO A 136 6.39 -25.60 -2.33
C PRO A 136 7.16 -26.41 -1.30
N LEU A 137 8.46 -26.16 -1.19
CA LEU A 137 9.29 -26.75 -0.13
C LEU A 137 8.61 -26.49 1.22
N LEU A 138 8.75 -27.40 2.19
CA LEU A 138 8.14 -27.24 3.52
C LEU A 138 8.49 -25.89 4.17
N ILE A 139 9.69 -25.38 3.91
CA ILE A 139 10.17 -24.08 4.37
C ILE A 139 9.34 -22.92 3.77
N ASP A 140 8.99 -22.99 2.49
CA ASP A 140 8.18 -21.98 1.82
C ASP A 140 6.71 -22.05 2.25
N GLN A 141 6.21 -23.25 2.56
CA GLN A 141 4.88 -23.44 3.16
C GLN A 141 4.80 -22.80 4.55
N ILE A 142 5.82 -23.04 5.39
CA ILE A 142 5.89 -22.44 6.72
C ILE A 142 6.02 -20.92 6.61
N SER A 143 6.90 -20.43 5.74
CA SER A 143 7.10 -18.98 5.51
C SER A 143 5.83 -18.30 5.02
N SER A 144 5.12 -18.88 4.05
CA SER A 144 3.85 -18.34 3.54
C SER A 144 2.75 -18.35 4.60
N TYR A 145 2.67 -19.40 5.42
CA TYR A 145 1.74 -19.47 6.54
C TYR A 145 2.03 -18.42 7.60
N ILE A 146 3.29 -18.24 8.00
CA ILE A 146 3.72 -17.19 8.94
C ILE A 146 3.38 -15.81 8.37
N LYS A 147 3.70 -15.54 7.10
CA LYS A 147 3.33 -14.28 6.45
C LYS A 147 1.83 -14.04 6.50
N LYS A 148 1.00 -15.07 6.25
CA LYS A 148 -0.46 -14.96 6.29
C LYS A 148 -1.00 -14.63 7.68
N ILE A 149 -0.42 -15.19 8.73
CA ILE A 149 -0.78 -14.90 10.14
C ILE A 149 -0.28 -13.51 10.57
N CYS A 150 0.90 -13.10 10.12
CA CYS A 150 1.48 -11.82 10.51
C CYS A 150 0.91 -10.63 9.72
N ARG A 151 0.35 -10.85 8.52
CA ARG A 151 -0.18 -9.78 7.66
C ARG A 151 -1.27 -8.92 8.32
N PRO A 152 -2.23 -9.48 9.08
CA PRO A 152 -3.18 -8.71 9.89
C PRO A 152 -2.57 -7.90 11.05
N LEU A 153 -1.36 -8.23 11.50
CA LEU A 153 -0.71 -7.50 12.60
C LEU A 153 -0.29 -6.10 12.17
N ALA A 154 0.15 -5.90 10.93
CA ALA A 154 0.55 -4.58 10.45
C ALA A 154 -0.57 -3.52 10.55
N PRO A 155 -1.79 -3.72 10.01
CA PRO A 155 -2.89 -2.77 10.18
C PRO A 155 -3.33 -2.67 11.65
N LEU A 156 -3.25 -3.75 12.43
CA LEU A 156 -3.58 -3.71 13.85
C LEU A 156 -2.60 -2.84 14.65
N ILE A 157 -1.30 -2.96 14.40
CA ILE A 157 -0.26 -2.10 14.98
C ILE A 157 -0.49 -0.64 14.57
N SER A 158 -0.82 -0.40 13.29
CA SER A 158 -1.13 0.95 12.80
C SER A 158 -2.32 1.58 13.54
N ILE A 159 -3.40 0.83 13.74
CA ILE A 159 -4.56 1.28 14.52
C ILE A 159 -4.19 1.51 15.97
N SER A 160 -3.41 0.63 16.59
CA SER A 160 -2.95 0.81 17.98
C SER A 160 -2.11 2.07 18.14
N ILE A 161 -1.19 2.35 17.22
CA ILE A 161 -0.40 3.59 17.21
C ILE A 161 -1.33 4.80 17.08
N LEU A 162 -2.31 4.76 16.17
CA LEU A 162 -3.29 5.83 15.99
C LEU A 162 -4.08 6.09 17.29
N LEU A 163 -4.56 5.04 17.96
CA LEU A 163 -5.29 5.15 19.23
C LEU A 163 -4.44 5.77 20.32
N ILE A 164 -3.16 5.37 20.42
CA ILE A 164 -2.21 5.98 21.38
C ILE A 164 -2.03 7.47 21.07
N LEU A 165 -1.84 7.83 19.81
CA LEU A 165 -1.68 9.24 19.41
C LEU A 165 -2.93 10.07 19.70
N ILE A 166 -4.13 9.50 19.52
CA ILE A 166 -5.40 10.14 19.87
C ILE A 166 -5.50 10.31 21.40
N ALA A 167 -5.12 9.30 22.18
CA ALA A 167 -5.15 9.36 23.64
C ALA A 167 -4.18 10.43 24.19
N VAL A 168 -2.97 10.51 23.63
CA VAL A 168 -1.99 11.56 23.96
C VAL A 168 -2.56 12.94 23.66
N ASN A 169 -3.12 13.13 22.46
CA ASN A 169 -3.74 14.40 22.06
C ASN A 169 -4.92 14.78 22.98
N TYR A 170 -5.76 13.81 23.33
CA TYR A 170 -6.88 14.03 24.23
C TYR A 170 -6.41 14.41 25.64
N SER A 171 -5.34 13.79 26.14
CA SER A 171 -4.72 14.17 27.41
C SER A 171 -4.20 15.61 27.38
N THR A 172 -3.47 16.01 26.34
CA THR A 172 -3.01 17.40 26.18
C THR A 172 -4.16 18.39 26.05
N TYR A 173 -5.25 17.99 25.39
CA TYR A 173 -6.46 18.80 25.26
C TYR A 173 -7.15 19.05 26.59
N LEU A 174 -7.13 18.07 27.51
CA LEU A 174 -7.72 18.22 28.85
C LEU A 174 -6.88 19.10 29.78
N GLN A 175 -5.56 19.18 29.58
CA GLN A 175 -4.67 20.03 30.36
C GLN A 175 -4.84 21.53 30.06
N GLU A 176 -5.36 21.86 28.88
CA GLU A 176 -5.62 23.24 28.48
C GLU A 176 -6.88 23.79 29.16
N ASN A 177 -6.71 24.85 29.95
CA ASN A 177 -7.82 25.51 30.65
C ASN A 177 -8.60 26.48 29.75
N SER A 178 -7.96 26.99 28.69
CA SER A 178 -8.56 27.98 27.80
C SER A 178 -9.16 27.33 26.54
N PHE A 179 -10.30 27.86 26.08
CA PHE A 179 -10.90 27.45 24.80
C PHE A 179 -9.91 27.61 23.62
N TRP A 180 -9.13 28.70 23.63
CA TRP A 180 -8.11 28.96 22.60
C TRP A 180 -6.95 27.96 22.66
N GLY A 181 -6.49 27.56 23.84
CA GLY A 181 -5.49 26.52 24.01
C GLY A 181 -5.98 25.17 23.47
N LYS A 182 -7.21 24.78 23.80
CA LYS A 182 -7.87 23.57 23.28
C LYS A 182 -7.97 23.54 21.75
N LEU A 183 -8.37 24.66 21.15
CA LEU A 183 -8.37 24.82 19.69
C LEU A 183 -6.97 24.70 19.10
N ASN A 184 -5.97 25.34 19.73
CA ASN A 184 -4.59 25.28 19.28
C ASN A 184 -4.04 23.84 19.29
N VAL A 185 -4.24 23.10 20.37
CA VAL A 185 -3.83 21.68 20.48
C VAL A 185 -4.47 20.84 19.38
N THR A 186 -5.77 21.01 19.16
CA THR A 186 -6.51 20.25 18.14
C THR A 186 -6.03 20.59 16.73
N ALA A 187 -5.89 21.87 16.40
CA ALA A 187 -5.41 22.33 15.10
C ALA A 187 -3.98 21.83 14.81
N SER A 188 -3.12 21.86 15.83
CA SER A 188 -1.74 21.37 15.74
C SER A 188 -1.69 19.87 15.47
N TRP A 189 -2.50 19.09 16.19
CA TRP A 189 -2.60 17.64 15.98
C TRP A 189 -3.13 17.30 14.58
N THR A 190 -4.21 17.96 14.14
CA THR A 190 -4.75 17.77 12.79
C THR A 190 -3.73 18.12 11.71
N SER A 191 -2.98 19.22 11.89
CA SER A 191 -1.95 19.65 10.95
C SER A 191 -0.80 18.65 10.83
N GLY A 192 -0.36 18.10 11.97
CA GLY A 192 0.65 17.04 12.03
C GLY A 192 0.18 15.75 11.37
N MET A 193 -1.05 15.29 11.67
CA MET A 193 -1.64 14.10 11.05
C MET A 193 -1.77 14.26 9.53
N LEU A 194 -2.22 15.42 9.07
CA LEU A 194 -2.36 15.70 7.64
C LEU A 194 -1.01 15.64 6.93
N SER A 195 0.03 16.26 7.51
CA SER A 195 1.39 16.21 6.94
C SER A 195 1.93 14.78 6.92
N LEU A 196 1.69 14.00 7.97
CA LEU A 196 2.12 12.60 8.04
C LEU A 196 1.41 11.73 6.98
N VAL A 197 0.10 11.88 6.81
CA VAL A 197 -0.64 11.12 5.79
C VAL A 197 -0.16 11.47 4.39
N LEU A 198 0.08 12.75 4.11
CA LEU A 198 0.58 13.19 2.81
C LEU A 198 2.02 12.76 2.56
N SER A 199 2.89 12.77 3.57
CA SER A 199 4.27 12.29 3.44
C SER A 199 4.32 10.79 3.16
N LEU A 200 3.53 9.99 3.89
CA LEU A 200 3.40 8.55 3.63
C LEU A 200 2.84 8.27 2.23
N SER A 201 1.85 9.06 1.80
CA SER A 201 1.29 8.94 0.45
C SER A 201 2.33 9.26 -0.63
N MET A 202 3.16 10.28 -0.42
CA MET A 202 4.24 10.66 -1.32
C MET A 202 5.29 9.55 -1.41
N ILE A 203 5.73 9.01 -0.26
CA ILE A 203 6.65 7.87 -0.20
C ILE A 203 6.07 6.68 -0.98
N ASN A 204 4.79 6.36 -0.81
CA ASN A 204 4.16 5.26 -1.53
C ASN A 204 4.16 5.48 -3.05
N ILE A 205 3.87 6.69 -3.51
CA ILE A 205 3.92 7.05 -4.94
C ILE A 205 5.34 6.89 -5.50
N LEU A 206 6.37 7.31 -4.74
CA LEU A 206 7.77 7.16 -5.13
C LEU A 206 8.19 5.68 -5.20
N ILE A 207 7.82 4.88 -4.20
CA ILE A 207 8.15 3.44 -4.16
C ILE A 207 7.46 2.68 -5.29
N GLU A 208 6.19 2.95 -5.55
CA GLU A 208 5.45 2.30 -6.63
C GLU A 208 5.91 2.75 -8.03
N ASN A 209 6.88 3.67 -8.10
CA ASN A 209 7.40 4.27 -9.33
C ASN A 209 6.28 4.81 -10.24
N ARG A 210 5.11 5.08 -9.66
CA ARG A 210 3.97 5.77 -10.28
C ARG A 210 4.25 7.26 -10.27
N TRP A 211 5.45 7.66 -10.68
CA TRP A 211 5.71 9.05 -10.95
C TRP A 211 4.66 9.47 -11.96
N ILE A 212 3.76 10.36 -11.54
CA ILE A 212 2.71 10.87 -12.40
C ILE A 212 3.43 11.75 -13.43
N ARG A 213 3.95 11.12 -14.48
CA ARG A 213 4.59 11.79 -15.61
C ARG A 213 3.54 12.72 -16.20
N GLY A 214 3.78 14.02 -16.11
CA GLY A 214 2.86 15.06 -16.58
C GLY A 214 2.37 16.04 -15.51
N LEU A 215 2.54 15.78 -14.21
CA LEU A 215 2.37 16.84 -13.20
C LEU A 215 3.58 17.78 -13.25
N GLY A 216 3.36 19.02 -13.67
CA GLY A 216 4.39 20.07 -13.63
C GLY A 216 4.91 20.35 -12.21
N PHE A 217 5.89 21.24 -12.07
CA PHE A 217 6.53 21.55 -10.79
C PHE A 217 5.57 22.07 -9.70
N LYS A 218 4.49 22.78 -10.10
CA LYS A 218 3.57 23.48 -9.17
C LYS A 218 2.86 22.54 -8.16
N PRO A 219 2.18 21.46 -8.57
CA PRO A 219 1.60 20.48 -7.64
C PRO A 219 2.60 19.92 -6.62
N TRP A 220 3.82 19.61 -7.07
CA TRP A 220 4.87 19.08 -6.19
C TRP A 220 5.30 20.10 -5.15
N ALA A 221 5.49 21.36 -5.55
CA ALA A 221 5.81 22.44 -4.63
C ALA A 221 4.73 22.61 -3.55
N TYR A 222 3.44 22.57 -3.92
CA TYR A 222 2.34 22.64 -2.97
C TYR A 222 2.32 21.47 -1.98
N ILE A 223 2.53 20.25 -2.46
CA ILE A 223 2.60 19.06 -1.60
C ILE A 223 3.77 19.19 -0.60
N THR A 224 4.95 19.60 -1.08
CA THR A 224 6.12 19.82 -0.21
C THR A 224 5.85 20.88 0.85
N ILE A 225 5.20 21.98 0.49
CA ILE A 225 4.82 23.03 1.46
C ILE A 225 3.85 22.47 2.50
N ILE A 226 2.82 21.72 2.11
CA ILE A 226 1.84 21.14 3.05
C ILE A 226 2.53 20.19 4.03
N ILE A 227 3.49 19.39 3.55
CA ILE A 227 4.25 18.45 4.40
C ILE A 227 5.17 19.21 5.37
N LEU A 228 5.96 20.16 4.88
CA LEU A 228 6.97 20.83 5.72
C LEU A 228 6.39 21.92 6.64
N CYS A 229 5.22 22.47 6.31
CA CYS A 229 4.62 23.59 7.04
C CYS A 229 4.49 23.38 8.56
N PRO A 230 3.90 22.28 9.08
CA PRO A 230 3.80 22.08 10.53
C PRO A 230 5.17 21.91 11.20
N LEU A 231 6.14 21.31 10.49
CA LEU A 231 7.50 21.13 11.01
C LEU A 231 8.24 22.46 11.11
N ILE A 232 8.14 23.30 10.07
CA ILE A 232 8.70 24.66 10.07
C ILE A 232 8.02 25.52 11.15
N ALA A 233 6.70 25.47 11.26
CA ALA A 233 5.96 26.20 12.29
C ALA A 233 6.38 25.79 13.70
N TYR A 234 6.54 24.48 13.94
CA TYR A 234 7.03 23.96 15.23
C TYR A 234 8.45 24.43 15.57
N LEU A 235 9.36 24.43 14.58
CA LEU A 235 10.75 24.87 14.77
C LEU A 235 10.89 26.36 15.06
N ILE A 236 10.03 27.21 14.47
CA ILE A 236 10.06 28.66 14.71
C ILE A 236 9.44 28.97 16.08
N GLN A 237 8.19 28.54 16.28
CA GLN A 237 7.47 28.75 17.53
C GLN A 237 6.32 27.74 17.65
N PRO A 238 6.29 26.87 18.67
CA PRO A 238 5.26 25.85 18.82
C PRO A 238 3.82 26.39 18.80
N GLN A 239 3.61 27.63 19.23
CA GLN A 239 2.30 28.31 19.21
C GLN A 239 1.78 28.64 17.80
N LEU A 240 2.66 28.66 16.79
CA LEU A 240 2.29 28.91 15.38
C LEU A 240 1.81 27.65 14.65
N THR A 241 1.88 26.47 15.28
CA THR A 241 1.49 25.21 14.64
C THR A 241 0.01 25.15 14.27
N ALA A 242 -0.88 25.85 14.98
CA ALA A 242 -2.27 26.01 14.54
C ALA A 242 -2.42 26.80 13.23
N PHE A 243 -1.55 27.78 12.97
CA PHE A 243 -1.54 28.51 11.69
C PHE A 243 -1.11 27.61 10.54
N ALA A 244 -0.31 26.58 10.80
CA ALA A 244 0.06 25.59 9.78
C ALA A 244 -1.17 24.87 9.21
N ALA A 245 -2.19 24.58 10.04
CA ALA A 245 -3.44 23.99 9.57
C ALA A 245 -4.14 24.87 8.52
N ILE A 246 -4.18 26.19 8.74
CA ILE A 246 -4.79 27.16 7.81
C ILE A 246 -4.03 27.19 6.49
N VAL A 247 -2.70 27.24 6.56
CA VAL A 247 -1.83 27.21 5.37
C VAL A 247 -2.03 25.92 4.59
N GLN A 248 -2.06 24.77 5.26
CA GLN A 248 -2.28 23.47 4.62
C GLN A 248 -3.65 23.39 3.92
N ILE A 249 -4.72 23.87 4.56
CA ILE A 249 -6.05 23.93 3.94
C ILE A 249 -6.04 24.83 2.69
N GLY A 250 -5.41 26.00 2.78
CA GLY A 250 -5.27 26.92 1.64
C GLY A 250 -4.57 26.27 0.44
N PHE A 251 -3.44 25.60 0.67
CA PHE A 251 -2.71 24.90 -0.38
C PHE A 251 -3.45 23.65 -0.91
N MET A 252 -4.24 22.95 -0.08
CA MET A 252 -5.09 21.86 -0.57
C MET A 252 -6.20 22.37 -1.49
N ILE A 253 -6.82 23.51 -1.16
CA ILE A 253 -7.85 24.12 -2.02
C ILE A 253 -7.26 24.55 -3.37
N THR A 254 -6.08 25.17 -3.39
CA THR A 254 -5.43 25.59 -4.64
C THR A 254 -4.98 24.39 -5.47
N LEU A 255 -4.48 23.33 -4.83
CA LEU A 255 -4.15 22.07 -5.50
C LEU A 255 -5.38 21.45 -6.17
N SER A 256 -6.52 21.43 -5.47
CA SER A 256 -7.80 20.92 -5.99
C SER A 256 -8.28 21.73 -7.21
N LYS A 257 -8.25 23.07 -7.13
CA LYS A 257 -8.62 23.93 -8.26
C LYS A 257 -7.69 23.75 -9.45
N SER A 258 -6.38 23.65 -9.23
CA SER A 258 -5.41 23.45 -10.31
C SER A 258 -5.62 22.14 -11.07
N ARG A 259 -6.20 21.11 -10.45
CA ARG A 259 -6.49 19.84 -11.09
C ARG A 259 -7.74 19.88 -11.97
N ASN A 260 -8.72 20.73 -11.66
CA ASN A 260 -9.95 20.88 -12.45
C ASN A 260 -9.80 21.80 -13.67
N SER A 261 -8.68 22.53 -13.77
CA SER A 261 -8.38 23.45 -14.87
C SER A 261 -7.39 22.87 -15.91
N ALA A 262 -6.93 21.63 -15.72
CA ALA A 262 -6.05 20.90 -16.63
C ALA A 262 -6.80 19.69 -17.20
#